data_AF-A0A9P7BVQ7-F1
#
_entry.id   AF-A0A9P7BVQ7-F1
#
_cell.length_a   1.000
_cell.length_b   1.000
_cell.length_c   1.000
_cell.angle_alpha   90.00
_cell.angle_beta   90.00
_cell.angle_gamma   90.00
#
_symmetry.space_group_name_H-M   'P 1'
#
loop_
_entity.id
_entity.type
_entity.pdbx_description
1 polymer ?
#
loop_
_entity_poly.entity_id
_entity_poly.type
_entity_poly.pdbx_seq_one_letter_code
_entity_poly.pdbx_strand_id
1 'polypeptide(L)'
;MTLLATAMGEIQHQFEKTHMKEAHQMEVADEVSFFKIHDLNKDGFWDEDELMSMYGIERGIDPKAEHIQVIIEEIYKAMDLNKDRFISQDEYITSTFLPTITKQQEEKEKEIKKKSKNKNKKQDKSKKKKKQDADYELVVPAKFRA
;
A
#
# COMPACT_ATOMS: atom_id res chain seq x y z
N MET A 1 -21.99 6.75 -36.90
CA MET A 1 -22.22 6.31 -35.52
C MET A 1 -21.12 5.32 -35.17
N THR A 2 -20.03 5.82 -34.60
CA THR A 2 -18.83 5.01 -34.34
C THR A 2 -19.00 4.27 -33.02
N LEU A 3 -19.25 2.97 -33.10
CA LEU A 3 -19.20 2.02 -31.98
C LEU A 3 -17.73 1.81 -31.59
N LEU A 4 -17.26 2.51 -30.56
CA LEU A 4 -15.97 2.29 -29.93
C LEU A 4 -16.00 2.73 -28.46
N ALA A 5 -17.01 2.28 -27.71
CA ALA A 5 -17.18 2.64 -26.30
C ALA A 5 -17.20 1.43 -25.34
N THR A 6 -16.76 0.24 -25.78
CA THR A 6 -16.92 -1.00 -24.97
C THR A 6 -15.60 -1.71 -24.63
N ALA A 7 -14.44 -1.06 -24.81
CA ALA A 7 -13.14 -1.68 -24.46
C ALA A 7 -12.31 -0.90 -23.43
N MET A 8 -12.80 0.25 -22.94
CA MET A 8 -12.06 1.06 -21.96
C MET A 8 -12.44 0.75 -20.50
N GLY A 9 -13.55 0.05 -20.24
CA GLY A 9 -14.00 -0.24 -18.87
C GLY A 9 -13.29 -1.41 -18.17
N GLU A 10 -12.57 -2.28 -18.89
CA GLU A 10 -12.04 -3.54 -18.34
C GLU A 10 -10.54 -3.51 -18.00
N ILE A 11 -9.83 -2.41 -18.28
CA ILE A 11 -8.37 -2.35 -18.11
C ILE A 11 -7.93 -1.58 -16.85
N GLN A 12 -8.80 -0.78 -16.21
CA GLN A 12 -8.35 0.32 -15.34
C GLN A 12 -8.21 0.07 -13.83
N HIS A 13 -8.39 -1.16 -13.32
CA HIS A 13 -8.24 -1.47 -11.89
C HIS A 13 -7.31 -2.65 -11.60
N GLN A 14 -6.37 -3.00 -12.49
CA GLN A 14 -5.53 -4.19 -12.27
C GLN A 14 -4.70 -4.08 -10.98
N PHE A 15 -4.19 -2.89 -10.65
CA PHE A 15 -3.49 -2.66 -9.39
C PHE A 15 -4.43 -2.88 -8.21
N GLU A 16 -5.56 -2.16 -8.14
CA GLU A 16 -6.54 -2.27 -7.07
C GLU A 16 -7.00 -3.71 -6.87
N LYS A 17 -7.41 -4.38 -7.95
CA LYS A 17 -7.87 -5.77 -7.91
C LYS A 17 -6.79 -6.71 -7.37
N THR A 18 -5.55 -6.57 -7.85
CA THR A 18 -4.45 -7.42 -7.40
C THR A 18 -4.11 -7.13 -5.94
N HIS A 19 -4.05 -5.85 -5.57
CA HIS A 19 -3.77 -5.39 -4.22
C HIS A 19 -4.83 -5.89 -3.23
N MET A 20 -6.12 -5.69 -3.52
CA MET A 20 -7.22 -6.15 -2.66
C MET A 20 -7.22 -7.67 -2.50
N LYS A 21 -6.85 -8.41 -3.54
CA LYS A 21 -6.74 -9.87 -3.48
C LYS A 21 -5.53 -10.34 -2.66
N GLU A 22 -4.37 -9.72 -2.85
CA GLU A 22 -3.12 -10.17 -2.24
C GLU A 22 -2.94 -9.66 -0.80
N ALA A 23 -3.25 -8.39 -0.54
CA ALA A 23 -3.09 -7.75 0.76
C ALA A 23 -4.31 -7.94 1.68
N HIS A 24 -5.52 -7.84 1.12
CA HIS A 24 -6.76 -7.82 1.91
C HIS A 24 -7.64 -9.07 1.75
N GLN A 25 -7.24 -10.04 0.93
CA GLN A 25 -8.01 -11.27 0.66
C GLN A 25 -9.44 -11.03 0.17
N MET A 26 -9.68 -9.91 -0.51
CA MET A 26 -10.98 -9.52 -1.07
C MET A 26 -10.96 -9.61 -2.60
N GLU A 27 -11.93 -10.32 -3.17
CA GLU A 27 -11.98 -10.62 -4.60
C GLU A 27 -12.69 -9.54 -5.43
N VAL A 28 -13.60 -8.79 -4.79
CA VAL A 28 -14.34 -7.66 -5.38
C VAL A 28 -14.35 -6.51 -4.38
N ALA A 29 -13.81 -5.38 -4.80
CA ALA A 29 -14.00 -4.09 -4.14
C ALA A 29 -14.37 -3.09 -5.23
N ASP A 30 -15.38 -2.26 -4.97
CA ASP A 30 -15.61 -1.07 -5.78
C ASP A 30 -14.62 0.03 -5.39
N GLU A 31 -14.51 1.06 -6.23
CA GLU A 31 -13.62 2.20 -6.04
C GLU A 31 -13.80 2.83 -4.64
N VAL A 32 -15.04 3.01 -4.21
CA VAL A 32 -15.37 3.60 -2.91
C VAL A 32 -14.87 2.75 -1.74
N SER A 33 -15.01 1.43 -1.83
CA SER A 33 -14.49 0.52 -0.80
C SER A 33 -12.97 0.51 -0.79
N PHE A 34 -12.34 0.53 -1.97
CA PHE A 34 -10.89 0.64 -2.06
C PHE A 34 -10.39 1.92 -1.37
N PHE A 35 -11.02 3.06 -1.65
CA PHE A 35 -10.72 4.34 -1.01
C PHE A 35 -10.77 4.24 0.51
N LYS A 36 -11.92 3.80 1.04
CA LYS A 36 -12.19 3.79 2.49
C LYS A 36 -11.32 2.84 3.29
N ILE A 37 -10.79 1.80 2.66
CA ILE A 37 -9.94 0.81 3.35
C ILE A 37 -8.51 1.33 3.50
N HIS A 38 -8.07 2.21 2.60
CA HIS A 38 -6.74 2.80 2.63
C HIS A 38 -6.70 4.22 3.22
N ASP A 39 -7.87 4.82 3.47
CA ASP A 39 -8.03 5.95 4.39
C ASP A 39 -7.90 5.40 5.83
N LEU A 40 -6.65 5.29 6.28
CA LEU A 40 -6.27 4.64 7.54
C LEU A 40 -6.68 5.52 8.73
N ASN A 41 -6.59 6.83 8.58
CA ASN A 41 -6.88 7.79 9.63
C ASN A 41 -8.38 8.21 9.65
N LYS A 42 -9.14 7.89 8.59
CA LYS A 42 -10.58 8.14 8.38
C LYS A 42 -10.94 9.62 8.27
N ASP A 43 -10.05 10.44 7.71
CA ASP A 43 -10.29 11.86 7.48
C ASP A 43 -10.94 12.15 6.13
N GLY A 44 -11.10 11.13 5.27
CA GLY A 44 -11.73 11.24 3.97
C GLY A 44 -10.77 11.61 2.84
N PHE A 45 -9.46 11.57 3.10
CA PHE A 45 -8.40 11.84 2.15
C PHE A 45 -7.40 10.69 2.12
N TRP A 46 -6.59 10.62 1.07
CA TRP A 46 -5.30 9.93 1.13
C TRP A 46 -4.17 10.94 1.24
N ASP A 47 -3.37 10.79 2.28
CA ASP A 47 -2.11 11.51 2.44
C ASP A 47 -0.90 10.70 1.96
N GLU A 48 0.29 11.31 2.07
CA GLU A 48 1.53 10.68 1.61
C GLU A 48 1.85 9.39 2.39
N ASP A 49 1.53 9.33 3.69
CA ASP A 49 1.81 8.17 4.54
C ASP A 49 0.88 7.00 4.15
N GLU A 50 -0.36 7.27 3.78
CA GLU A 50 -1.33 6.29 3.30
C GLU A 50 -0.96 5.75 1.92
N LEU A 51 -0.53 6.63 1.00
CA LEU A 51 0.02 6.21 -0.29
C LEU A 51 1.30 5.37 -0.11
N MET A 52 2.18 5.73 0.83
CA MET A 52 3.36 4.94 1.18
C MET A 52 2.99 3.57 1.78
N SER A 53 1.92 3.48 2.57
CA SER A 53 1.43 2.20 3.08
C SER A 53 1.02 1.28 1.94
N MET A 54 0.16 1.79 1.05
CA MET A 54 -0.45 1.04 -0.05
C MET A 54 0.60 0.53 -1.06
N TYR A 55 1.55 1.39 -1.45
CA TYR A 55 2.58 1.06 -2.45
C TYR A 55 3.87 0.50 -1.85
N GLY A 56 4.12 0.71 -0.56
CA GLY A 56 5.32 0.26 0.14
C GLY A 56 5.03 -0.87 1.13
N ILE A 57 4.50 -0.50 2.29
CA ILE A 57 4.41 -1.35 3.49
C ILE A 57 3.62 -2.63 3.19
N GLU A 58 2.43 -2.50 2.60
CA GLU A 58 1.53 -3.63 2.31
C GLU A 58 2.10 -4.59 1.27
N ARG A 59 3.05 -4.12 0.45
CA ARG A 59 3.77 -4.90 -0.56
C ARG A 59 5.08 -5.50 -0.04
N GLY A 60 5.41 -5.25 1.23
CA GLY A 60 6.66 -5.67 1.87
C GLY A 60 7.89 -4.95 1.31
N ILE A 61 7.71 -3.71 0.90
CA ILE A 61 8.75 -2.83 0.32
C ILE A 61 9.02 -1.70 1.31
N ASP A 62 10.26 -1.20 1.32
CA ASP A 62 10.59 0.00 2.08
C ASP A 62 9.81 1.20 1.50
N PRO A 63 8.89 1.83 2.26
CA PRO A 63 8.11 2.97 1.78
C PRO A 63 9.00 4.17 1.39
N LYS A 64 10.24 4.23 1.90
CA LYS A 64 11.21 5.28 1.58
C LYS A 64 12.08 4.95 0.38
N ALA A 65 11.84 3.84 -0.30
CA ALA A 65 12.58 3.52 -1.51
C ALA A 65 12.26 4.56 -2.61
N GLU A 66 13.29 5.03 -3.31
CA GLU A 66 13.19 6.06 -4.37
C GLU A 66 12.07 5.75 -5.37
N HIS A 67 11.92 4.48 -5.71
CA HIS A 67 10.92 4.02 -6.66
C HIS A 67 9.48 4.24 -6.16
N ILE A 68 9.22 4.08 -4.86
CA ILE A 68 7.91 4.37 -4.24
C ILE A 68 7.63 5.88 -4.27
N GLN A 69 8.64 6.70 -3.97
CA GLN A 69 8.50 8.16 -4.04
C GLN A 69 8.14 8.63 -5.45
N VAL A 70 8.75 8.05 -6.49
CA VAL A 70 8.38 8.35 -7.89
C VAL A 70 6.92 8.00 -8.18
N ILE A 71 6.42 6.86 -7.69
CA ILE A 71 5.01 6.48 -7.86
C ILE A 71 4.10 7.51 -7.18
N ILE A 72 4.43 7.90 -5.94
CA ILE A 72 3.63 8.87 -5.17
C ILE A 72 3.56 10.22 -5.91
N GLU A 73 4.69 10.70 -6.44
CA GLU A 73 4.70 11.94 -7.22
C GLU A 73 3.88 11.84 -8.52
N GLU A 74 3.89 10.67 -9.17
CA GLU A 74 3.01 10.42 -10.32
C GLU A 74 1.52 10.41 -9.95
N ILE A 75 1.17 9.87 -8.77
CA ILE A 75 -0.20 9.88 -8.23
C ILE A 75 -0.66 11.32 -8.02
N TYR A 76 0.10 12.12 -7.26
CA TYR A 76 -0.26 13.52 -7.02
C TYR A 76 -0.40 14.29 -8.34
N LYS A 77 0.51 14.10 -9.29
CA LYS A 77 0.42 14.75 -10.60
C LYS A 77 -0.85 14.40 -11.38
N ALA A 78 -1.35 13.18 -11.23
CA ALA A 78 -2.52 12.69 -11.95
C ALA A 78 -3.84 13.04 -11.25
N MET A 79 -3.86 13.07 -9.92
CA MET A 79 -5.08 13.03 -9.12
C MET A 79 -5.31 14.25 -8.25
N ASP A 80 -4.24 14.89 -7.75
CA ASP A 80 -4.34 16.07 -6.87
C ASP A 80 -4.61 17.32 -7.72
N LEU A 81 -5.88 17.55 -8.01
CA LEU A 81 -6.32 18.61 -8.92
C LEU A 81 -6.21 19.99 -8.26
N ASN A 82 -6.44 20.04 -6.94
CA ASN A 82 -6.40 21.27 -6.17
C ASN A 82 -4.98 21.60 -5.62
N LYS A 83 -4.04 20.65 -5.70
CA LYS A 83 -2.63 20.74 -5.28
C LYS A 83 -2.43 20.93 -3.78
N ASP A 84 -3.30 20.34 -2.96
CA ASP A 84 -3.21 20.42 -1.50
C ASP A 84 -2.39 19.29 -0.86
N ARG A 85 -1.87 18.35 -1.68
CA ARG A 85 -1.15 17.13 -1.25
C ARG A 85 -2.03 16.12 -0.49
N PHE A 86 -3.33 16.22 -0.67
CA PHE A 86 -4.31 15.22 -0.28
C PHE A 86 -5.06 14.74 -1.52
N ILE A 87 -5.46 13.47 -1.51
CA ILE A 87 -6.35 12.94 -2.55
C ILE A 87 -7.71 12.75 -1.93
N SER A 88 -8.68 13.58 -2.30
CA SER A 88 -10.07 13.37 -1.90
C SER A 88 -10.69 12.17 -2.62
N GLN A 89 -11.76 11.62 -2.07
CA GLN A 89 -12.53 10.56 -2.74
C GLN A 89 -13.03 11.00 -4.13
N ASP A 90 -13.44 12.26 -4.27
CA ASP A 90 -13.93 12.78 -5.56
C ASP A 90 -12.80 12.87 -6.59
N GLU A 91 -11.59 13.30 -6.18
CA GLU A 91 -10.40 13.29 -7.03
C GLU A 91 -10.00 11.87 -7.44
N TYR A 92 -10.12 10.92 -6.51
CA TYR A 92 -9.88 9.51 -6.79
C TYR A 92 -10.86 8.94 -7.82
N ILE A 93 -12.17 9.10 -7.62
CA ILE A 93 -13.20 8.57 -8.52
C ILE A 93 -13.19 9.28 -9.88
N THR A 94 -12.90 10.58 -9.90
CA THR A 94 -12.81 11.35 -11.14
C THR A 94 -11.56 10.99 -11.94
N SER A 95 -10.45 10.67 -11.25
CA SER A 95 -9.23 10.24 -11.91
C SER A 95 -9.36 8.82 -12.43
N THR A 96 -9.24 8.68 -13.75
CA THR A 96 -9.43 7.39 -14.41
C THR A 96 -8.21 6.45 -14.30
N PHE A 97 -7.19 6.78 -13.49
CA PHE A 97 -5.92 6.01 -13.49
C PHE A 97 -5.15 6.09 -12.16
N LEU A 98 -5.13 4.98 -11.41
CA LEU A 98 -3.99 4.69 -10.55
C LEU A 98 -2.82 4.17 -11.41
N PRO A 99 -1.59 4.68 -11.23
CA PRO A 99 -0.45 4.19 -11.97
C PRO A 99 -0.21 2.71 -11.72
N THR A 100 -0.28 1.92 -12.80
CA THR A 100 0.15 0.53 -12.72
C THR A 100 1.66 0.51 -12.48
N ILE A 101 2.07 -0.26 -11.49
CA ILE A 101 3.49 -0.53 -11.22
C ILE A 101 4.13 -1.05 -12.51
N THR A 102 5.04 -0.26 -13.08
CA THR A 102 5.64 -0.58 -14.37
C THR A 102 6.50 -1.84 -14.28
N LYS A 103 6.77 -2.51 -15.41
CA LYS A 103 7.66 -3.69 -15.43
C LYS A 103 9.05 -3.38 -14.85
N GLN A 104 9.57 -2.18 -15.13
CA GLN A 104 10.85 -1.72 -14.59
C GLN A 104 10.80 -1.59 -13.06
N GLN A 105 9.67 -1.15 -12.52
CA GLN A 105 9.44 -1.06 -11.09
C GLN A 105 9.35 -2.45 -10.45
N GLU A 106 8.59 -3.36 -11.06
CA GLU A 106 8.45 -4.74 -10.61
C GLU A 106 9.81 -5.48 -10.60
N GLU A 107 10.66 -5.21 -11.59
CA GLU A 107 12.03 -5.73 -11.65
C GLU A 107 12.89 -5.19 -10.51
N LYS A 108 12.84 -3.88 -10.23
CA LYS A 108 13.53 -3.27 -9.07
C LYS A 108 13.05 -3.88 -7.75
N GLU A 109 11.74 -4.11 -7.59
CA GLU A 109 11.18 -4.78 -6.42
C GLU A 109 11.70 -6.23 -6.30
N LYS A 110 11.71 -6.99 -7.40
CA LYS A 110 12.25 -8.36 -7.42
C LYS A 110 13.73 -8.38 -7.06
N GLU A 111 14.51 -7.40 -7.50
CA GLU A 111 15.90 -7.24 -7.09
C GLU A 111 16.04 -6.92 -5.61
N ILE A 112 15.24 -6.00 -5.07
CA ILE A 112 15.26 -5.63 -3.64
C ILE A 112 14.89 -6.85 -2.79
N LYS A 113 13.83 -7.59 -3.15
CA LYS A 113 13.40 -8.83 -2.48
C LYS A 113 14.45 -9.94 -2.56
N LYS A 114 15.22 -10.04 -3.65
CA LYS A 114 16.35 -10.98 -3.77
C LYS A 114 17.55 -10.54 -2.91
N LYS A 115 17.87 -9.24 -2.89
CA LYS A 115 18.97 -8.66 -2.09
C LYS A 115 18.69 -8.78 -0.58
N SER A 116 17.45 -8.58 -0.14
CA SER A 116 17.05 -8.76 1.27
C SER A 116 17.11 -10.22 1.71
N LYS A 117 16.66 -11.18 0.87
CA LYS A 117 16.83 -12.62 1.14
C LYS A 117 18.30 -13.07 1.23
N ASN A 118 19.20 -12.50 0.43
CA ASN A 118 20.63 -12.86 0.46
C ASN A 118 21.37 -12.27 1.69
N LYS A 119 20.93 -11.15 2.26
CA LYS A 119 21.49 -10.61 3.51
C LYS A 119 21.18 -11.50 4.72
N ASN A 120 20.01 -12.15 4.76
CA ASN A 120 19.65 -13.09 5.84
C ASN A 120 20.50 -14.37 5.87
N LYS A 121 21.22 -14.74 4.80
CA LYS A 121 22.07 -15.94 4.78
C LYS A 121 23.48 -15.73 5.39
N LYS A 122 23.85 -14.48 5.72
CA LYS A 122 25.19 -14.14 6.27
C LYS A 122 25.20 -13.74 7.75
N GLN A 123 24.05 -13.73 8.44
CA GLN A 123 23.96 -13.42 9.87
C GLN A 123 23.54 -14.60 10.77
N ASP A 124 23.40 -15.82 10.23
CA ASP A 124 23.03 -17.00 11.02
C ASP A 124 24.24 -17.86 11.47
N LYS A 125 25.30 -17.20 11.95
CA LYS A 125 26.44 -17.87 12.62
C LYS A 125 26.98 -17.10 13.82
N SER A 126 26.12 -16.43 14.59
CA SER A 126 26.49 -16.02 15.95
C SER A 126 25.28 -15.60 16.78
N LYS A 127 24.63 -16.57 17.42
CA LYS A 127 24.31 -16.60 18.87
C LYS A 127 23.13 -17.55 19.14
N LYS A 128 23.48 -18.77 19.55
CA LYS A 128 22.56 -19.74 20.17
C LYS A 128 22.72 -19.64 21.69
N LYS A 129 21.57 -19.66 22.41
CA LYS A 129 21.30 -19.64 23.88
C LYS A 129 20.98 -18.25 24.44
N LYS A 130 19.87 -18.02 25.17
CA LYS A 130 19.20 -18.84 26.19
C LYS A 130 17.67 -18.56 26.25
N LYS A 131 16.89 -19.59 26.59
CA LYS A 131 15.50 -19.52 27.09
C LYS A 131 15.45 -18.81 28.46
N GLN A 132 14.37 -18.08 28.74
CA GLN A 132 13.51 -18.32 29.90
C GLN A 132 12.28 -17.40 29.91
N ASP A 133 11.19 -17.99 30.37
CA ASP A 133 9.82 -17.51 30.42
C ASP A 133 9.66 -16.33 31.38
N ALA A 134 8.84 -15.35 31.03
CA ALA A 134 8.44 -14.26 31.92
C ALA A 134 6.94 -14.00 31.74
N ASP A 135 6.19 -14.36 32.78
CA ASP A 135 4.78 -14.05 32.97
C ASP A 135 4.53 -12.54 32.81
N TYR A 136 3.61 -12.18 31.92
CA TYR A 136 3.09 -10.83 31.85
C TYR A 136 1.88 -10.75 32.80
N GLU A 137 2.09 -10.18 33.97
CA GLU A 137 0.99 -9.83 34.88
C GLU A 137 0.28 -8.59 34.29
N LEU A 138 -0.96 -8.79 33.83
CA LEU A 138 -1.82 -7.71 33.32
C LEU A 138 -2.28 -6.83 34.49
N VAL A 139 -1.48 -5.85 34.88
CA VAL A 139 -1.87 -4.86 35.90
C VAL A 139 -2.89 -3.90 35.30
N VAL A 140 -4.17 -4.18 35.51
CA VAL A 140 -5.26 -3.28 35.10
C VAL A 140 -5.23 -2.03 35.99
N PRO A 141 -5.10 -0.81 35.43
CA PRO A 141 -5.05 0.41 36.23
C PRO A 141 -6.35 0.61 37.03
N ALA A 142 -6.23 1.03 38.29
CA ALA A 142 -7.35 1.12 39.26
C ALA A 142 -8.54 1.98 38.78
N LYS A 143 -8.34 2.87 37.80
CA LYS A 143 -9.38 3.70 37.18
C LYS A 143 -10.33 2.95 36.22
N PHE A 144 -10.04 1.69 35.92
CA PHE A 144 -10.86 0.83 35.04
C PHE A 144 -11.57 -0.32 35.79
N ARG A 145 -11.57 -0.32 37.13
CA ARG A 145 -12.45 -1.19 37.91
C ARG A 145 -13.82 -0.50 38.03
N ALA A 146 -14.81 -1.03 37.31
CA ALA A 146 -16.22 -0.70 37.49
C ALA A 146 -16.79 -1.45 38.71
#